data_AF-A0A4R4M6Y1-F1
#
_entry.id   AF-A0A4R4M6Y1-F1
#
_cell.length_a   1.000
_cell.length_b   1.000
_cell.length_c   1.000
_cell.angle_alpha   90.00
_cell.angle_beta   90.00
_cell.angle_gamma   90.00
#
_symmetry.space_group_name_H-M   'P 1'
#
loop_
_entity.id
_entity.type
_entity.pdbx_description
1 polymer ?
#
loop_
_entity_poly.entity_id
_entity_poly.type
_entity_poly.pdbx_seq_one_letter_code
_entity_poly.pdbx_strand_id
1 'polypeptide(L)'
;MADICEQLAIAAQEAARLARGVNSTQLTDRTPCPEYDLRALAAHLMQEIVLHSWDLAAATRQVPRFPDEVAATVLRWLEHEQDAKRADDWYERPVPTASTSVLDRAVALSGRDPKWRATSLNAEAT
;
A
#
# COMPACT_ATOMS: atom_id res chain seq x y z
N MET A 1 -10.86 -5.64 19.04
CA MET A 1 -10.66 -4.58 18.03
C MET A 1 -9.91 -3.38 18.60
N ALA A 2 -10.31 -2.82 19.76
CA ALA A 2 -9.60 -1.68 20.37
C ALA A 2 -8.09 -1.91 20.57
N ASP A 3 -7.70 -3.07 21.10
CA ASP A 3 -6.29 -3.46 21.26
C ASP A 3 -5.54 -3.51 19.91
N ILE A 4 -6.13 -4.13 18.88
CA ILE A 4 -5.53 -4.19 17.53
C ILE A 4 -5.34 -2.80 16.92
N CYS A 5 -6.31 -1.88 17.07
CA CYS A 5 -6.19 -0.51 16.57
C CYS A 5 -5.05 0.25 17.27
N GLU A 6 -4.90 0.06 18.59
CA GLU A 6 -3.81 0.65 19.36
C GLU A 6 -2.45 0.08 18.95
N GLN A 7 -2.33 -1.26 18.86
CA GLN A 7 -1.09 -1.91 18.42
C GLN A 7 -0.70 -1.52 16.99
N LEU A 8 -1.68 -1.35 16.09
CA LEU A 8 -1.43 -0.89 14.71
C LEU A 8 -0.81 0.51 14.69
N ALA A 9 -1.33 1.43 15.52
CA ALA A 9 -0.79 2.78 15.60
C ALA A 9 0.66 2.78 16.12
N ILE A 10 0.95 1.97 17.15
CA ILE A 10 2.30 1.82 17.71
C ILE A 10 3.25 1.25 16.65
N ALA A 11 2.86 0.18 15.96
CA ALA A 11 3.68 -0.45 14.93
C ALA A 11 3.98 0.51 13.76
N ALA A 12 2.98 1.26 13.30
CA ALA A 12 3.15 2.24 12.21
C ALA A 12 4.11 3.37 12.61
N GLN A 13 4.03 3.86 13.86
CA GLN A 13 4.93 4.90 14.37
C GLN A 13 6.37 4.39 14.46
N GLU A 14 6.57 3.16 14.94
CA GLU A 14 7.91 2.58 15.04
C GLU A 14 8.52 2.31 13.67
N ALA A 15 7.74 1.80 12.72
CA ALA A 15 8.17 1.65 11.33
C ALA A 15 8.60 3.00 10.73
N ALA A 16 7.82 4.07 10.95
CA ALA A 16 8.15 5.41 10.48
C ALA A 16 9.43 5.97 11.13
N ARG A 17 9.64 5.70 12.43
CA ARG A 17 10.85 6.09 13.16
C ARG A 17 12.10 5.41 12.59
N LEU A 18 12.02 4.11 12.34
CA LEU A 18 13.12 3.32 11.78
C LEU A 18 13.44 3.74 10.34
N ALA A 19 12.41 3.92 9.49
CA ALA A 19 12.58 4.37 8.11
C ALA A 19 13.27 5.74 8.03
N ARG A 20 12.96 6.67 8.95
CA ARG A 20 13.64 7.98 9.03
C ARG A 20 15.11 7.88 9.41
N GLY A 21 15.51 6.82 10.11
CA GLY A 21 16.90 6.57 10.50
C GLY A 21 17.79 6.06 9.37
N VAL A 22 17.20 5.63 8.24
CA VAL A 22 17.96 5.15 7.08
C VAL A 22 18.68 6.33 6.43
N ASN A 23 20.02 6.30 6.44
CA ASN A 23 20.82 7.34 5.82
C ASN A 23 21.06 7.06 4.32
N SER A 24 21.53 8.07 3.58
CA SER A 24 21.70 7.95 2.12
C SER A 24 22.73 6.91 1.68
N THR A 25 23.69 6.57 2.55
CA THR A 25 24.72 5.54 2.26
C THR A 25 24.22 4.11 2.44
N GLN A 26 23.10 3.92 3.15
CA GLN A 26 22.53 2.61 3.46
C GLN A 26 21.43 2.18 2.46
N LEU A 27 21.06 3.04 1.51
CA LEU A 27 19.85 2.84 0.70
C LEU A 27 19.86 1.53 -0.11
N THR A 28 21.04 1.00 -0.45
CA THR A 28 21.22 -0.25 -1.19
C THR A 28 21.64 -1.44 -0.32
N ASP A 29 21.66 -1.29 1.00
CA ASP A 29 22.02 -2.38 1.91
C ASP A 29 20.95 -3.48 1.86
N ARG A 30 21.39 -4.74 2.01
CA ARG A 30 20.51 -5.90 1.98
C ARG A 30 19.60 -5.94 3.19
N THR A 31 18.38 -6.42 2.99
CA THR A 31 17.45 -6.75 4.08
C THR A 31 17.29 -8.27 4.22
N PRO A 32 16.73 -8.76 5.34
CA PRO A 32 16.35 -10.17 5.45
C PRO A 32 15.30 -10.63 4.41
N CYS A 33 14.56 -9.70 3.81
CA CYS A 33 13.72 -9.94 2.63
C CYS A 33 14.60 -9.77 1.38
N PRO A 34 15.07 -10.87 0.76
CA PRO A 34 16.08 -10.78 -0.30
C PRO A 34 15.63 -10.02 -1.55
N GLU A 35 14.32 -9.81 -1.71
CA GLU A 35 13.70 -9.06 -2.80
C GLU A 35 13.89 -7.54 -2.65
N TYR A 36 14.24 -7.05 -1.46
CA TYR A 36 14.29 -5.63 -1.15
C TYR A 36 15.62 -5.21 -0.51
N ASP A 37 16.23 -4.15 -1.05
CA ASP A 37 17.19 -3.33 -0.32
C ASP A 37 16.45 -2.40 0.66
N LEU A 38 17.19 -1.66 1.50
CA LEU A 38 16.57 -0.79 2.51
C LEU A 38 15.64 0.28 1.91
N ARG A 39 15.98 0.84 0.75
CA ARG A 39 15.11 1.81 0.06
C ARG A 39 13.81 1.15 -0.38
N ALA A 40 13.92 0.01 -1.06
CA ALA A 40 12.79 -0.74 -1.58
C ALA A 40 11.87 -1.23 -0.45
N LEU A 41 12.45 -1.70 0.67
CA LEU A 41 11.69 -2.14 1.83
C LEU A 41 10.87 -0.98 2.44
N ALA A 42 11.46 0.21 2.58
CA ALA A 42 10.75 1.37 3.10
C ALA A 42 9.59 1.80 2.19
N ALA A 43 9.79 1.77 0.87
CA ALA A 43 8.75 2.07 -0.10
C ALA A 43 7.64 1.00 -0.10
N HIS A 44 8.02 -0.27 -0.02
CA HIS A 44 7.09 -1.40 0.09
C HIS A 44 6.22 -1.31 1.35
N LEU A 45 6.81 -1.05 2.52
CA LEU A 45 6.05 -0.87 3.77
C LEU A 45 5.02 0.27 3.67
N MET A 46 5.41 1.40 3.07
CA MET A 46 4.50 2.53 2.85
C MET A 46 3.35 2.14 1.90
N GLN A 47 3.64 1.43 0.80
CA GLN A 47 2.62 0.89 -0.10
C GLN A 47 1.63 0.01 0.65
N GLU A 48 2.10 -0.97 1.41
CA GLU A 48 1.25 -1.92 2.15
C GLU A 48 0.31 -1.18 3.12
N ILE A 49 0.82 -0.20 3.86
CA ILE A 49 0.01 0.60 4.78
C ILE A 49 -1.08 1.35 4.03
N VAL A 50 -0.76 2.01 2.90
CA VAL A 50 -1.73 2.81 2.14
C VAL A 50 -2.80 1.93 1.49
N LEU A 51 -2.40 0.86 0.80
CA LEU A 51 -3.33 -0.01 0.08
C LEU A 51 -4.25 -0.77 1.04
N HIS A 52 -3.74 -1.29 2.15
CA HIS A 52 -4.59 -1.97 3.13
C HIS A 52 -5.45 -1.01 3.96
N SER A 53 -5.00 0.23 4.16
CA SER A 53 -5.89 1.27 4.71
C SER A 53 -7.02 1.62 3.74
N TRP A 54 -6.75 1.63 2.43
CA TRP A 54 -7.78 1.77 1.41
C TRP A 54 -8.75 0.57 1.44
N ASP A 55 -8.25 -0.67 1.58
CA ASP A 55 -9.08 -1.88 1.71
C ASP A 55 -10.06 -1.75 2.89
N LEU A 56 -9.56 -1.34 4.06
CA LEU A 56 -10.38 -1.09 5.25
C LEU A 56 -11.43 -0.01 4.98
N ALA A 57 -11.04 1.10 4.36
CA ALA A 57 -11.96 2.17 4.05
C ALA A 57 -13.05 1.73 3.08
N ALA A 58 -12.69 0.99 2.02
CA ALA A 58 -13.63 0.48 1.04
C ALA A 58 -14.61 -0.56 1.65
N ALA A 59 -14.12 -1.44 2.53
CA ALA A 59 -14.92 -2.46 3.20
C ALA A 59 -15.88 -1.85 4.24
N THR A 60 -15.50 -0.72 4.84
CA THR A 60 -16.30 -0.04 5.87
C THR A 60 -17.06 1.17 5.34
N ARG A 61 -16.97 1.45 4.03
CA ARG A 61 -17.57 2.63 3.35
C ARG A 61 -17.11 3.97 3.94
N GLN A 62 -15.86 4.01 4.40
CA GLN A 62 -15.18 5.25 4.79
C GLN A 62 -14.44 5.85 3.58
N VAL A 63 -14.02 7.11 3.72
CA VAL A 63 -13.19 7.80 2.73
C VAL A 63 -11.77 7.93 3.29
N PRO A 64 -10.76 7.27 2.70
CA PRO A 64 -9.38 7.46 3.14
C PRO A 64 -8.93 8.89 2.83
N ARG A 65 -8.20 9.52 3.75
CA ARG A 65 -7.76 10.92 3.64
C ARG A 65 -6.24 11.02 3.57
N PHE A 66 -5.65 10.35 2.60
CA PHE A 66 -4.22 10.48 2.33
C PHE A 66 -3.94 11.77 1.56
N PRO A 67 -2.88 12.53 1.92
CA PRO A 67 -2.35 13.59 1.07
C PRO A 67 -1.96 13.03 -0.31
N ASP A 68 -2.17 13.81 -1.38
CA ASP A 68 -1.85 13.40 -2.75
C ASP A 68 -0.37 13.05 -2.93
N GLU A 69 0.52 13.70 -2.19
CA GLU A 69 1.96 13.41 -2.20
C GLU A 69 2.29 12.00 -1.69
N VAL A 70 1.53 11.49 -0.71
CA VAL A 70 1.67 10.12 -0.20
C VAL A 70 1.18 9.14 -1.28
N ALA A 71 -0.01 9.37 -1.83
CA ALA A 71 -0.55 8.55 -2.92
C ALA A 71 0.37 8.55 -4.16
N ALA A 72 0.97 9.69 -4.50
CA ALA A 72 1.89 9.82 -5.62
C ALA A 72 3.18 9.04 -5.40
N THR A 73 3.66 8.96 -4.15
CA THR A 73 4.85 8.17 -3.82
C THR A 73 4.56 6.67 -3.96
N VAL A 74 3.38 6.22 -3.51
CA VAL A 74 2.94 4.82 -3.71
C VAL A 74 2.75 4.50 -5.19
N LEU A 75 2.14 5.40 -5.96
CA LEU A 75 1.96 5.23 -7.41
C LEU A 75 3.31 5.05 -8.12
N ARG A 76 4.29 5.94 -7.86
CA ARG A 76 5.63 5.83 -8.45
C ARG A 76 6.34 4.53 -8.07
N TRP A 77 6.16 4.08 -6.83
CA TRP A 77 6.71 2.81 -6.37
C TRP A 77 6.09 1.62 -7.13
N LEU A 78 4.78 1.58 -7.27
CA LEU A 78 4.08 0.54 -8.04
C LEU A 78 4.47 0.55 -9.53
N GLU A 79 4.66 1.73 -10.13
CA GLU A 79 5.15 1.87 -11.50
C GLU A 79 6.57 1.27 -11.64
N HIS A 80 7.47 1.60 -10.73
CA HIS A 80 8.83 1.02 -10.68
C HIS A 80 8.80 -0.49 -10.50
N GLU A 81 8.00 -1.00 -9.56
CA GLU A 81 7.87 -2.43 -9.29
C GLU A 81 7.30 -3.19 -10.49
N GLN A 82 6.36 -2.63 -11.24
CA GLN A 82 5.88 -3.28 -12.46
C GLN A 82 6.95 -3.36 -13.54
N ASP A 83 7.72 -2.30 -13.73
CA ASP A 83 8.80 -2.32 -14.71
C ASP A 83 9.89 -3.34 -14.32
N ALA A 84 10.20 -3.45 -13.03
CA ALA A 84 11.17 -4.41 -12.50
C ALA A 84 10.65 -5.86 -12.49
N LYS A 85 9.36 -6.06 -12.14
CA LYS A 85 8.74 -7.39 -11.93
C LYS A 85 7.95 -7.93 -13.13
N ARG A 86 7.88 -7.22 -14.27
CA ARG A 86 7.47 -7.82 -15.56
C ARG A 86 8.35 -9.00 -16.00
N ALA A 87 9.43 -9.30 -15.26
CA ALA A 87 10.23 -10.50 -15.39
C ALA A 87 9.68 -11.74 -14.61
N ASP A 88 8.84 -11.58 -13.57
CA ASP A 88 8.34 -12.68 -12.73
C ASP A 88 6.86 -12.48 -12.27
N ASP A 89 6.00 -13.44 -12.62
CA ASP A 89 4.51 -13.44 -12.61
C ASP A 89 3.79 -13.39 -11.22
N TRP A 90 4.15 -12.50 -10.28
CA TRP A 90 3.58 -12.54 -8.90
C TRP A 90 2.52 -11.47 -8.55
N TYR A 91 2.28 -10.44 -9.37
CA TYR A 91 1.24 -9.42 -9.09
C TYR A 91 -0.07 -9.69 -9.86
N GLU A 92 -1.22 -9.46 -9.22
CA GLU A 92 -2.49 -9.40 -9.95
C GLU A 92 -2.43 -8.33 -11.05
N ARG A 93 -3.00 -8.65 -12.21
CA ARG A 93 -2.93 -7.78 -13.38
C ARG A 93 -3.59 -6.43 -13.06
N PRO A 94 -2.94 -5.29 -13.39
CA PRO A 94 -3.50 -3.97 -13.15
C PRO A 94 -4.92 -3.82 -13.70
N VAL A 95 -5.78 -3.18 -12.92
CA VAL A 95 -7.15 -2.86 -13.33
C VAL A 95 -7.12 -1.56 -14.14
N PRO A 96 -7.68 -1.51 -15.36
CA PRO A 96 -7.80 -0.26 -16.10
C PRO A 96 -8.66 0.74 -15.34
N THR A 97 -8.20 1.98 -15.21
CA THR A 97 -8.96 3.08 -14.61
C THR A 97 -8.83 4.36 -15.41
N ALA A 98 -9.92 5.13 -15.48
CA ALA A 98 -9.96 6.48 -16.06
C ALA A 98 -9.96 7.57 -14.97
N SER A 99 -9.81 7.19 -13.69
CA SER A 99 -9.81 8.15 -12.58
C SER A 99 -8.62 9.10 -12.65
N THR A 100 -8.87 10.38 -12.39
CA THR A 100 -7.81 11.41 -12.23
C THR A 100 -7.24 11.44 -10.82
N SER A 101 -7.86 10.74 -9.85
CA SER A 101 -7.35 10.61 -8.49
C SER A 101 -6.05 9.80 -8.47
N VAL A 102 -5.02 10.34 -7.82
CA VAL A 102 -3.72 9.68 -7.68
C VAL A 102 -3.85 8.38 -6.88
N LEU A 103 -4.66 8.39 -5.82
CA LEU A 103 -4.92 7.21 -5.01
C LEU A 103 -5.65 6.12 -5.82
N ASP A 104 -6.67 6.49 -6.61
CA ASP A 104 -7.40 5.50 -7.41
C ASP A 104 -6.50 4.87 -8.47
N ARG A 105 -5.57 5.65 -9.06
CA ARG A 105 -4.56 5.12 -9.99
C ARG A 105 -3.62 4.15 -9.30
N ALA A 106 -3.14 4.44 -8.09
CA ALA A 106 -2.30 3.54 -7.32
C ALA A 106 -3.04 2.23 -6.97
N VAL A 107 -4.29 2.33 -6.51
CA VAL A 107 -5.16 1.18 -6.20
C VAL A 107 -5.35 0.31 -7.44
N ALA A 108 -5.71 0.93 -8.57
CA ALA A 108 -5.88 0.23 -9.84
C ALA A 108 -4.60 -0.47 -10.32
N LEU A 109 -3.46 0.21 -10.19
CA LEU A 109 -2.15 -0.33 -10.55
C LEU A 109 -1.75 -1.52 -9.66
N SER A 110 -2.24 -1.57 -8.41
CA SER A 110 -2.04 -2.72 -7.52
C SER A 110 -2.88 -3.96 -7.84
N GLY A 111 -3.77 -3.88 -8.83
CA GLY A 111 -4.71 -4.96 -9.19
C GLY A 111 -6.10 -4.85 -8.54
N ARG A 112 -6.32 -3.86 -7.67
CA ARG A 112 -7.62 -3.63 -7.00
C ARG A 112 -8.54 -2.78 -7.87
N ASP A 113 -9.86 -3.04 -7.83
CA ASP A 113 -10.84 -2.14 -8.46
C ASP A 113 -11.07 -0.89 -7.58
N PRO A 114 -10.68 0.33 -8.02
CA PRO A 114 -10.87 1.54 -7.23
C PRO A 114 -12.34 1.88 -6.94
N LYS A 115 -13.28 1.30 -7.69
CA LYS A 115 -14.73 1.47 -7.48
C LYS A 115 -15.31 0.47 -6.48
N TRP A 116 -14.56 -0.56 -6.09
CA TRP A 116 -15.07 -1.58 -5.17
C TRP A 116 -15.43 -0.98 -3.82
N ARG A 117 -16.62 -1.27 -3.32
CA ARG A 117 -17.09 -0.94 -1.97
C ARG A 117 -17.94 -2.10 -1.47
N ALA A 118 -17.96 -2.33 -0.15
CA ALA A 118 -18.84 -3.35 0.41
C ALA A 118 -20.32 -3.02 0.13
N THR A 119 -21.01 -3.91 -0.58
CA THR A 119 -22.48 -3.93 -0.67
C THR A 119 -23.03 -4.47 0.65
N SER A 120 -24.16 -3.95 1.14
CA SER A 120 -24.77 -4.34 2.42
C SER A 120 -24.75 -5.86 2.63
N LEU A 121 -24.23 -6.27 3.79
CA LEU A 121 -23.89 -7.64 4.19
C LEU A 121 -24.95 -8.67 3.81
N ASN A 122 -24.50 -9.85 3.37
CA ASN A 122 -25.26 -11.08 3.48
C ASN A 122 -25.86 -11.17 4.90
N ALA A 123 -27.18 -11.06 4.97
CA ALA A 123 -27.93 -11.71 6.03
C ALA A 123 -27.65 -13.22 5.91
N GLU A 124 -27.45 -13.86 7.07
CA GLU A 124 -27.43 -15.31 7.25
C GLU A 124 -26.15 -16.06 6.83
N ALA A 125 -25.25 -16.23 7.81
CA ALA A 125 -24.69 -17.56 8.06
C ALA A 125 -25.28 -18.03 9.39
N THR A 126 -26.36 -18.82 9.28
CA THR A 126 -27.00 -19.58 10.36
C THR A 126 -26.24 -20.89 10.58
#